data_AF-A0A0W8EAS7-F1
#
_entry.id   AF-A0A0W8EAS7-F1
#
_cell.length_a   1.000
_cell.length_b   1.000
_cell.length_c   1.000
_cell.angle_alpha   90.00
_cell.angle_beta   90.00
_cell.angle_gamma   90.00
#
_symmetry.space_group_name_H-M   'P 1'
#
loop_
_entity.id
_entity.type
_entity.pdbx_description
1 polymer ?
#
loop_
_entity_poly.entity_id
_entity_poly.type
_entity_poly.pdbx_seq_one_letter_code
_entity_poly.pdbx_strand_id
1 'polypeptide(L)' 'MAMAQHSTSPVPLYLIPQALSEEIKKYGDTIAEVRVRRTSGHNYILKVKHERRGDRSD' A
#
# COMPACT_ATOMS: atom_id res chain seq x y z
N MET A 1 -4.41 -13.30 -12.84
CA MET A 1 -3.35 -12.91 -11.89
C MET A 1 -3.93 -12.67 -10.52
N ALA A 2 -3.33 -13.23 -9.45
CA ALA A 2 -3.80 -13.01 -8.09
C ALA A 2 -3.24 -11.67 -7.56
N MET A 3 -4.11 -10.66 -7.41
CA MET A 3 -3.78 -9.42 -6.71
C MET A 3 -3.80 -9.67 -5.22
N ALA A 4 -2.68 -9.42 -4.55
CA ALA A 4 -2.64 -9.44 -3.09
C ALA A 4 -2.83 -8.01 -2.58
N GLN A 5 -3.71 -7.89 -1.57
CA GLN A 5 -4.05 -6.63 -0.96
C GLN A 5 -3.49 -6.62 0.46
N HIS A 6 -2.61 -5.66 0.75
CA HIS A 6 -2.11 -5.41 2.09
C HIS A 6 -2.77 -4.17 2.68
N SER A 7 -2.99 -4.17 3.98
CA SER A 7 -3.56 -3.04 4.72
C SER A 7 -2.64 -2.71 5.88
N THR A 8 -2.24 -1.45 5.99
CA THR A 8 -1.45 -0.99 7.14
C THR A 8 -2.33 -0.86 8.37
N SER A 9 -1.71 -0.85 9.55
CA SER A 9 -2.35 -0.33 10.76
C SER A 9 -2.73 1.14 10.57
N PRO A 10 -3.73 1.66 11.30
CA PRO A 10 -4.10 3.06 11.24
C PRO A 10 -2.94 3.97 11.64
N VAL A 11 -2.66 5.00 10.84
CA VAL A 11 -1.64 6.01 11.10
C VAL A 11 -2.24 7.43 11.03
N PRO A 12 -1.73 8.41 11.79
CA PRO A 12 -2.08 9.82 11.62
C PRO A 12 -1.80 10.32 10.20
N LEU A 13 -2.54 11.34 9.75
CA LEU A 13 -2.42 11.91 8.39
C LEU A 13 -0.97 12.24 8.01
N TYR A 14 -0.23 12.86 8.94
CA TYR A 14 1.13 13.32 8.69
C TYR A 14 2.16 12.19 8.56
N LEU A 15 1.82 10.95 8.97
CA LEU A 15 2.67 9.77 8.83
C LEU A 15 2.37 8.93 7.59
N ILE A 16 1.34 9.28 6.79
CA ILE A 16 1.02 8.57 5.55
C ILE A 16 2.21 8.49 4.60
N PRO A 17 2.99 9.56 4.33
CA PRO A 17 4.14 9.48 3.44
C PRO A 17 5.20 8.48 3.92
N GLN A 18 5.42 8.40 5.24
CA GLN A 18 6.38 7.45 5.82
C GLN A 18 5.88 6.01 5.70
N ALA A 19 4.63 5.74 6.11
CA ALA A 19 4.04 4.41 6.01
C ALA A 19 3.99 3.92 4.56
N LEU A 20 3.73 4.82 3.60
CA LEU A 20 3.78 4.51 2.18
C LEU A 20 5.20 4.20 1.71
N SER A 21 6.20 4.97 2.15
CA SER A 21 7.61 4.72 1.82
C SER A 21 8.09 3.34 2.28
N GLU A 22 7.66 2.91 3.47
CA GLU A 22 7.96 1.57 3.99
C GLU A 22 7.37 0.46 3.11
N GLU A 23 6.12 0.65 2.65
CA GLU A 23 5.47 -0.29 1.75
C GLU A 23 6.14 -0.32 0.36
N ILE A 24 6.50 0.84 -0.20
CA ILE A 24 7.27 0.94 -1.45
C ILE A 24 8.63 0.26 -1.31
N LYS A 25 9.32 0.44 -0.19
CA LYS A 25 10.60 -0.24 0.05
C LYS A 25 10.45 -1.76 0.09
N LYS A 26 9.31 -2.27 0.56
CA LYS A 26 9.04 -3.70 0.71
C LYS A 26 8.57 -4.36 -0.59
N TYR A 27 7.71 -3.70 -1.36
CA TYR A 27 7.06 -4.27 -2.55
C TYR A 27 7.61 -3.68 -3.86
N GLY A 28 8.34 -2.59 -3.81
CA GLY A 28 9.01 -1.98 -4.96
C GLY A 28 8.04 -1.54 -6.05
N ASP A 29 8.42 -1.85 -7.29
CA ASP A 29 7.68 -1.54 -8.52
C ASP A 29 6.42 -2.39 -8.72
N THR A 30 6.14 -3.34 -7.83
CA THR A 30 4.95 -4.19 -7.91
C THR A 30 3.69 -3.50 -7.42
N ILE A 31 3.80 -2.34 -6.77
CA ILE A 31 2.66 -1.57 -6.29
C ILE A 31 1.88 -0.99 -7.48
N ALA A 32 0.64 -1.44 -7.65
CA ALA A 32 -0.25 -0.99 -8.70
C ALA A 32 -1.23 0.10 -8.23
N GLU A 33 -1.61 0.07 -6.95
CA GLU A 33 -2.60 1.00 -6.41
C GLU A 33 -2.41 1.23 -4.91
N VAL A 34 -2.56 2.48 -4.46
CA VAL A 34 -2.59 2.87 -3.04
C VAL A 34 -3.91 3.59 -2.77
N ARG A 35 -4.71 3.06 -1.84
CA ARG A 35 -5.94 3.71 -1.36
C ARG A 35 -5.77 4.14 0.08
N VAL A 36 -6.05 5.41 0.35
CA VAL A 36 -6.07 5.97 1.70
C VAL A 36 -7.51 6.09 2.17
N ARG A 37 -7.83 5.54 3.35
CA ARG A 37 -9.16 5.65 3.96
C ARG A 37 -9.07 6.19 5.37
N ARG A 38 -9.78 7.28 5.64
CA ARG A 38 -9.93 7.84 7.01
C ARG A 38 -10.75 6.88 7.89
N THR A 39 -10.33 6.72 9.14
CA THR A 39 -11.06 6.01 10.21
C THR A 39 -11.51 7.00 11.29
N SER A 40 -12.00 6.50 12.42
CA SER A 40 -12.22 7.32 13.62
C SER A 40 -10.89 7.90 14.13
N GLY A 41 -10.99 9.04 14.83
CA GLY A 41 -9.84 9.66 15.51
C GLY A 41 -8.78 10.27 14.58
N HIS A 42 -9.14 10.67 13.36
CA HIS A 42 -8.21 11.25 12.38
C HIS A 42 -7.03 10.35 11.99
N ASN A 43 -7.22 9.04 12.14
CA ASN A 43 -6.28 8.04 11.63
C ASN A 43 -6.69 7.58 10.23
N TYR A 44 -5.74 6.99 9.52
CA TYR A 44 -5.87 6.60 8.12
C TYR A 44 -5.26 5.22 7.92
N ILE A 45 -5.94 4.41 7.12
CA ILE A 45 -5.47 3.10 6.69
C ILE A 45 -5.01 3.22 5.24
N LEU A 46 -3.81 2.76 4.94
CA LEU A 46 -3.34 2.58 3.58
C LEU A 46 -3.66 1.15 3.15
N LYS A 47 -4.33 1.01 2.01
CA LYS A 47 -4.54 -0.27 1.33
C LYS A 47 -3.70 -0.26 0.07
N VAL A 48 -2.73 -1.16 0.01
CA VAL A 48 -1.80 -1.26 -1.11
C VAL A 48 -2.08 -2.55 -1.86
N LYS A 49 -2.29 -2.43 -3.16
CA LYS A 49 -2.42 -3.56 -4.07
C LYS A 49 -1.12 -3.71 -4.82
N HIS A 50 -0.61 -4.93 -4.85
CA HIS A 50 0.57 -5.26 -5.62
C HIS A 50 0.29 -6.40 -6.60
N GLU A 51 0.84 -6.28 -7.81
CA GLU A 51 0.79 -7.31 -8.84
C GLU A 51 2.02 -8.20 -8.68
N ARG A 52 1.84 -9.52 -8.54
CA ARG A 52 3.01 -10.42 -8.61
C ARG A 52 3.61 -10.30 -10.00
N ARG A 53 4.86 -9.85 -10.07
CA ARG A 53 5.72 -9.86 -11.27
C ARG A 53 5.98 -11.31 -11.66
N GLY A 54 5.01 -11.94 -12.29
CA GLY A 54 5.04 -13.36 -12.67
C GLY A 54 4.60 -13.61 -14.12
N ASP A 55 4.42 -12.57 -14.93
CA ASP A 55 4.01 -12.74 -16.34
C ASP A 55 4.38 -11.53 -17.23
N ARG A 56 5.53 -10.90 -16.98
CA ARG A 56 6.23 -10.19 -18.05
C ARG A 56 7.30 -11.11 -18.57
N SER A 57 6.87 -12.12 -19.33
CA SER A 57 7.68 -12.69 -20.39
C SER A 57 7.77 -11.63 -21.48
N ASP A 58 8.90 -10.94 -21.54
CA ASP A 58 9.41 -10.30 -22.75
C ASP A 58 10.86 -10.75 -22.90
#